data_AF-A0A257U368-F1
#
_entry.id   AF-A0A257U368-F1
#
_cell.length_a   1.000
_cell.length_b   1.000
_cell.length_c   1.000
_cell.angle_alpha   90.00
_cell.angle_beta   90.00
_cell.angle_gamma   90.00
#
_symmetry.space_group_name_H-M   'P 1'
#
loop_
_entity.id
_entity.type
_entity.pdbx_description
1 polymer ?
#
loop_
_entity_poly.entity_id
_entity_poly.type
_entity_poly.pdbx_seq_one_letter_code
_entity_poly.pdbx_strand_id
1 'polypeptide(L)'
;MPLTADFFGRPIASPFLLSAAPPTDGYEQMRKAYEAGWAGGVMKTAFDGVPVHIPSRYMFAFDRTTFANCDNVSGHALERVCREVERLRREFPDRLTLASTGGPVTGHDEFDRHGWQANTAKLEGAGACGIEYSLSCPQGGDGTKGDIVSQDAALTATIVRGATAPRGTSSRKTPP
;
A
#
# COMPACT_ATOMS: atom_id res chain seq x y z
N MET A 1 -6.69 -27.52 16.00
CA MET A 1 -5.58 -27.35 15.04
C MET A 1 -5.00 -25.96 15.26
N PRO A 2 -3.69 -25.80 15.51
CA PRO A 2 -3.05 -24.48 15.57
C PRO A 2 -3.15 -23.81 14.20
N LEU A 3 -3.51 -22.52 14.17
CA LEU A 3 -3.57 -21.73 12.94
C LEU A 3 -2.40 -20.75 12.81
N THR A 4 -1.48 -20.73 13.77
CA THR A 4 -0.35 -19.79 13.79
C THR A 4 0.50 -19.90 12.54
N ALA A 5 0.97 -18.75 12.04
CA ALA A 5 1.84 -18.67 10.87
C ALA A 5 3.01 -17.70 11.13
N ASP A 6 4.00 -17.70 10.25
CA ASP A 6 5.08 -16.71 10.21
C ASP A 6 5.02 -15.93 8.90
N PHE A 7 5.09 -14.60 8.98
CA PHE A 7 5.17 -13.73 7.83
C PHE A 7 6.29 -12.72 8.03
N PHE A 8 7.30 -12.75 7.15
CA PHE A 8 8.50 -11.91 7.24
C PHE A 8 9.24 -12.06 8.59
N GLY A 9 9.28 -13.25 9.19
CA GLY A 9 9.88 -13.48 10.50
C GLY A 9 9.04 -12.96 11.67
N ARG A 10 7.77 -12.63 11.44
CA ARG A 10 6.82 -12.17 12.45
C ARG A 10 5.76 -13.24 12.68
N PRO A 11 5.63 -13.79 13.89
CA PRO A 11 4.57 -14.74 14.21
C PRO A 11 3.22 -14.02 14.20
N ILE A 12 2.21 -14.65 13.60
CA ILE A 12 0.83 -14.19 13.55
C ILE A 12 -0.14 -15.27 14.03
N ALA A 13 -1.23 -14.86 14.66
CA ALA A 13 -2.20 -15.77 15.28
C ALA A 13 -2.92 -16.68 14.26
N SER A 14 -3.07 -16.21 13.02
CA SER A 14 -3.64 -16.96 11.90
C SER A 14 -3.17 -16.39 10.55
N PRO A 15 -3.25 -17.13 9.43
CA PRO A 15 -2.91 -16.61 8.11
C PRO A 15 -4.01 -15.71 7.50
N PHE A 16 -5.07 -15.41 8.24
CA PHE A 16 -6.19 -14.62 7.72
C PHE A 16 -5.91 -13.13 7.89
N LEU A 17 -5.74 -12.44 6.76
CA LEU A 17 -5.45 -11.02 6.67
C LEU A 17 -6.47 -10.32 5.78
N LEU A 18 -6.77 -9.06 6.10
CA LEU A 18 -7.57 -8.20 5.21
C LEU A 18 -6.69 -7.63 4.09
N SER A 19 -7.17 -7.70 2.85
CA SER A 19 -6.51 -7.08 1.69
C SER A 19 -6.67 -5.55 1.69
N ALA A 20 -5.82 -4.85 0.95
CA ALA A 20 -5.99 -3.42 0.67
C ALA A 20 -7.29 -3.20 -0.12
N ALA A 21 -8.35 -2.74 0.56
CA ALA A 21 -9.72 -2.69 0.02
C ALA A 21 -10.60 -1.73 0.85
N PRO A 22 -11.88 -1.47 0.46
CA PRO A 22 -12.77 -0.61 1.25
C PRO A 22 -12.89 -0.97 2.75
N PRO A 23 -12.86 -2.25 3.17
CA PRO A 23 -12.85 -2.62 4.58
C PRO A 23 -11.60 -2.20 5.36
N THR A 24 -10.52 -1.81 4.68
CA THR A 24 -9.26 -1.35 5.29
C THR A 24 -8.97 0.13 5.02
N ASP A 25 -9.98 0.88 4.55
CA ASP A 25 -9.89 2.31 4.23
C ASP A 25 -10.12 3.20 5.47
N GLY A 26 -9.21 3.09 6.43
CA GLY A 26 -9.20 3.93 7.62
C GLY A 26 -9.02 3.18 8.94
N TYR A 27 -8.72 3.97 9.95
CA TYR A 27 -8.47 3.48 11.31
C TYR A 27 -9.64 2.70 11.92
N GLU A 28 -10.85 3.26 11.86
CA GLU A 28 -12.00 2.70 12.58
C GLU A 28 -12.41 1.32 12.06
N GLN A 29 -12.29 1.10 10.75
CA GLN A 29 -12.59 -0.17 10.11
C GLN A 29 -11.56 -1.23 10.48
N MET A 30 -10.26 -0.87 10.44
CA MET A 30 -9.17 -1.77 10.83
C MET A 30 -9.19 -2.11 12.32
N ARG A 31 -9.49 -1.13 13.18
CA ARG A 31 -9.68 -1.38 14.62
C ARG A 31 -10.77 -2.41 14.87
N LYS A 32 -11.94 -2.27 14.23
CA LYS A 32 -13.03 -3.25 14.35
C LYS A 32 -12.60 -4.65 13.90
N ALA A 33 -11.81 -4.74 12.83
CA ALA A 33 -11.28 -6.03 12.38
C ALA A 33 -10.34 -6.66 13.43
N TYR A 34 -9.45 -5.87 14.02
CA TYR A 34 -8.51 -6.37 15.04
C TYR A 34 -9.22 -6.78 16.34
N GLU A 35 -10.23 -6.02 16.76
CA GLU A 35 -11.13 -6.37 17.88
C GLU A 35 -11.91 -7.66 17.58
N ALA A 36 -12.28 -7.91 16.33
CA ALA A 36 -12.94 -9.14 15.88
C ALA A 36 -11.98 -10.35 15.71
N GLY A 37 -10.67 -10.17 15.92
CA GLY A 37 -9.69 -11.25 15.92
C GLY A 37 -8.94 -11.47 14.60
N TRP A 38 -9.07 -10.57 13.61
CA TRP A 38 -8.22 -10.63 12.42
C TRP A 38 -6.74 -10.49 12.81
N ALA A 39 -5.88 -11.33 12.22
CA ALA A 39 -4.45 -11.35 12.58
C ALA A 39 -3.67 -10.15 12.04
N GLY A 40 -4.23 -9.44 11.06
CA GLY A 40 -3.62 -8.28 10.43
C GLY A 40 -4.38 -7.87 9.19
N GLY A 41 -3.80 -6.93 8.46
CA GLY A 41 -4.35 -6.48 7.19
C GLY A 41 -3.48 -5.40 6.56
N VAL A 42 -3.79 -5.10 5.30
CA VAL A 42 -3.13 -4.07 4.53
C VAL A 42 -4.03 -2.85 4.49
N MET A 43 -3.57 -1.72 5.03
CA MET A 43 -4.25 -0.43 4.88
C MET A 43 -4.46 -0.15 3.39
N LYS A 44 -5.67 0.31 3.01
CA LYS A 44 -6.02 0.57 1.61
C LYS A 44 -4.96 1.47 0.96
N THR A 45 -4.63 1.16 -0.29
CA THR A 45 -3.58 1.85 -1.05
C THR A 45 -3.76 3.36 -0.99
N ALA A 46 -2.73 4.09 -0.57
CA ALA A 46 -2.75 5.55 -0.52
C ALA A 46 -1.51 6.13 -1.18
N PHE A 47 -1.70 7.22 -1.93
CA PHE A 47 -0.63 7.94 -2.62
C PHE A 47 -0.37 9.28 -1.94
N ASP A 48 0.86 9.75 -2.07
CA ASP A 48 1.26 11.06 -1.55
C ASP A 48 1.07 12.14 -2.60
N GLY A 49 0.47 13.27 -2.22
CA GLY A 49 0.36 14.45 -3.07
C GLY A 49 -0.55 14.33 -4.30
N VAL A 50 -1.33 13.24 -4.41
CA VAL A 50 -2.26 13.02 -5.54
C VAL A 50 -3.71 13.13 -5.05
N PRO A 51 -4.50 14.10 -5.54
CA PRO A 51 -5.94 14.13 -5.30
C PRO A 51 -6.61 12.92 -5.95
N VAL A 52 -7.38 12.18 -5.16
CA VAL A 52 -8.07 10.97 -5.64
C VAL A 52 -9.58 11.20 -5.60
N HIS A 53 -10.23 11.01 -6.74
CA HIS A 53 -11.68 11.01 -6.82
C HIS A 53 -12.21 9.59 -6.56
N ILE A 54 -13.08 9.46 -5.56
CA ILE A 54 -13.82 8.21 -5.31
C ILE A 54 -15.19 8.33 -5.98
N PRO A 55 -15.51 7.52 -7.01
CA PRO A 55 -16.79 7.60 -7.68
C PRO A 55 -17.93 7.15 -6.77
N SER A 56 -19.13 7.70 -6.92
CA SER A 56 -20.31 7.19 -6.22
C SER A 56 -20.72 5.81 -6.79
N ARG A 57 -21.24 4.90 -5.95
CA ARG A 57 -21.65 3.54 -6.36
C ARG A 57 -20.54 2.72 -7.02
N TYR A 58 -19.32 2.87 -6.51
CA TYR A 58 -18.12 2.21 -7.04
C TYR A 58 -18.08 0.69 -6.83
N MET A 59 -18.94 0.11 -5.98
CA MET A 59 -19.10 -1.34 -5.86
C MET A 59 -20.52 -1.78 -6.21
N PHE A 60 -20.63 -2.95 -6.82
CA PHE A 60 -21.89 -3.64 -7.04
C PHE A 60 -21.74 -5.15 -6.83
N ALA A 61 -22.82 -5.78 -6.36
CA ALA A 61 -22.91 -7.24 -6.32
C ALA A 61 -23.26 -7.71 -7.74
N PHE A 62 -22.33 -8.42 -8.38
CA PHE A 62 -22.56 -9.06 -9.67
C PHE A 62 -23.52 -10.25 -9.49
N ASP A 63 -23.34 -10.99 -8.40
CA ASP A 63 -24.25 -12.03 -7.92
C ASP A 63 -24.15 -12.16 -6.38
N ARG A 64 -24.66 -13.25 -5.80
CA ARG A 64 -24.67 -13.49 -4.34
C ARG A 64 -23.28 -13.70 -3.73
N THR A 65 -22.29 -14.02 -4.54
CA THR A 65 -20.93 -14.43 -4.13
C THR A 65 -19.83 -13.58 -4.73
N THR A 66 -20.14 -12.76 -5.73
CA THR A 66 -19.17 -11.97 -6.47
C THR A 66 -19.54 -10.49 -6.45
N PHE A 67 -18.56 -9.68 -6.07
CA PHE A 67 -18.62 -8.23 -6.17
C PHE A 67 -17.72 -7.76 -7.31
N ALA A 68 -18.15 -6.71 -7.99
CA ALA A 68 -17.34 -5.99 -8.95
C ALA A 68 -17.27 -4.53 -8.53
N ASN A 69 -16.14 -3.88 -8.81
CA ASN A 69 -15.92 -2.50 -8.43
C ASN A 69 -15.14 -1.74 -9.49
N CYS A 70 -15.36 -0.43 -9.53
CA CYS A 70 -14.53 0.56 -10.21
C CYS A 70 -13.98 1.56 -9.18
N ASP A 71 -13.61 1.06 -8.00
CA ASP A 71 -13.01 1.86 -6.95
C ASP A 71 -11.62 2.34 -7.37
N ASN A 72 -11.17 3.41 -6.74
CA ASN A 72 -9.81 3.89 -6.85
C ASN A 72 -9.03 3.56 -5.56
N VAL A 73 -7.78 4.02 -5.51
CA VAL A 73 -7.00 4.10 -4.28
C VAL A 73 -7.76 4.93 -3.21
N SER A 74 -7.29 4.91 -1.97
CA SER A 74 -7.88 5.68 -0.88
C SER A 74 -7.95 7.17 -1.20
N GLY A 75 -9.04 7.81 -0.81
CA GLY A 75 -9.17 9.27 -0.79
C GLY A 75 -8.42 9.92 0.36
N HIS A 76 -7.84 9.13 1.27
CA HIS A 76 -7.02 9.62 2.36
C HIS A 76 -5.59 9.88 1.89
N ALA A 77 -5.03 11.01 2.31
CA ALA A 77 -3.62 11.30 2.08
C ALA A 77 -2.73 10.26 2.78
N LEU A 78 -1.59 9.93 2.17
CA LEU A 78 -0.63 8.97 2.75
C LEU A 78 -0.20 9.34 4.18
N GLU A 79 -0.03 10.64 4.47
CA GLU A 79 0.29 11.13 5.82
C GLU A 79 -0.77 10.75 6.86
N ARG A 80 -2.06 10.78 6.48
CA ARG A 80 -3.13 10.31 7.36
C ARG A 80 -3.00 8.81 7.59
N VAL A 81 -2.77 8.03 6.53
CA VAL A 81 -2.59 6.57 6.65
C VAL A 81 -1.40 6.25 7.55
N CYS A 82 -0.28 6.98 7.46
CA CYS A 82 0.87 6.85 8.36
C CYS A 82 0.46 7.01 9.83
N ARG A 83 -0.28 8.07 10.18
CA ARG A 83 -0.78 8.27 11.56
C ARG A 83 -1.70 7.14 12.02
N GLU A 84 -2.55 6.64 11.12
CA GLU A 84 -3.44 5.53 11.42
C GLU A 84 -2.67 4.22 11.64
N VAL A 85 -1.63 3.95 10.84
CA VAL A 85 -0.70 2.81 11.03
C VAL A 85 0.02 2.90 12.36
N GLU A 86 0.61 4.06 12.70
CA GLU A 86 1.30 4.28 13.98
C GLU A 86 0.37 3.98 15.16
N ARG A 87 -0.88 4.47 15.07
CA ARG A 87 -1.89 4.23 16.09
C ARG A 87 -2.25 2.76 16.21
N LEU A 88 -2.52 2.08 15.08
CA LEU A 88 -2.85 0.65 15.06
C LEU A 88 -1.69 -0.20 15.59
N ARG A 89 -0.44 0.12 15.23
CA ARG A 89 0.75 -0.60 15.71
C ARG A 89 0.97 -0.44 17.22
N ARG A 90 0.60 0.71 17.78
CA ARG A 90 0.68 0.98 19.23
C ARG A 90 -0.43 0.25 20.00
N GLU A 91 -1.66 0.29 19.49
CA GLU A 91 -2.83 -0.31 20.16
C GLU A 91 -2.90 -1.83 19.98
N PHE A 92 -2.40 -2.35 18.86
CA PHE A 92 -2.44 -3.76 18.47
C PHE A 92 -1.06 -4.26 18.01
N PRO A 93 -0.06 -4.31 18.91
CA PRO A 93 1.33 -4.59 18.55
C PRO A 93 1.56 -6.02 18.02
N ASP A 94 0.68 -6.95 18.36
CA ASP A 94 0.67 -8.35 17.93
C ASP A 94 0.09 -8.55 16.52
N ARG A 95 -0.55 -7.52 15.94
CA ARG A 95 -1.14 -7.60 14.60
C ARG A 95 -0.15 -7.27 13.50
N LEU A 96 -0.32 -7.91 12.35
CA LEU A 96 0.43 -7.64 11.12
C LEU A 96 -0.22 -6.47 10.36
N THR A 97 0.04 -5.25 10.82
CA THR A 97 -0.40 -4.01 10.16
C THR A 97 0.55 -3.66 9.01
N LEU A 98 0.12 -3.97 7.79
CA LEU A 98 0.79 -3.63 6.53
C LEU A 98 0.17 -2.35 5.95
N ALA A 99 0.86 -1.70 5.02
CA ALA A 99 0.31 -0.56 4.29
C ALA A 99 0.61 -0.67 2.80
N SER A 100 -0.39 -0.33 1.98
CA SER A 100 -0.26 -0.34 0.52
C SER A 100 -0.01 1.07 -0.01
N THR A 101 0.89 1.19 -0.98
CA THR A 101 1.15 2.45 -1.67
C THR A 101 1.49 2.22 -3.14
N GLY A 102 1.56 3.31 -3.88
CA GLY A 102 2.01 3.34 -5.26
C GLY A 102 2.86 4.58 -5.48
N GLY A 103 3.24 4.84 -6.71
CA GLY A 103 4.07 5.99 -7.07
C GLY A 103 3.89 6.38 -8.53
N PRO A 104 4.54 7.48 -8.95
CA PRO A 104 4.50 7.92 -10.32
C PRO A 104 5.09 6.86 -11.27
N VAL A 105 4.50 6.80 -12.48
CA VAL A 105 4.91 5.95 -13.60
C VAL A 105 4.88 6.83 -14.84
N THR A 106 5.86 7.73 -14.91
CA THR A 106 5.94 8.79 -15.94
C THR A 106 6.89 8.42 -17.08
N GLY A 107 7.71 7.38 -16.89
CA GLY A 107 8.80 7.03 -17.81
C GLY A 107 10.08 7.84 -17.55
N HIS A 108 10.08 8.68 -16.51
CA HIS A 108 11.27 9.36 -16.00
C HIS A 108 11.80 8.60 -14.78
N ASP A 109 12.65 7.60 -15.02
CA ASP A 109 13.10 6.63 -14.01
C ASP A 109 13.56 7.25 -12.68
N GLU A 110 14.32 8.35 -12.69
CA GLU A 110 14.77 9.00 -11.46
C GLU A 110 13.64 9.66 -10.66
N PHE A 111 12.71 10.34 -11.36
CA PHE A 111 11.55 10.97 -10.73
C PHE A 111 10.60 9.92 -10.16
N ASP A 112 10.31 8.90 -10.96
CA ASP A 112 9.47 7.77 -10.56
C ASP A 112 10.07 7.10 -9.32
N ARG A 113 11.34 6.71 -9.39
CA ARG A 113 12.08 6.13 -8.26
C ARG A 113 12.00 7.00 -7.01
N HIS A 114 12.21 8.31 -7.12
CA HIS A 114 12.16 9.20 -5.96
C HIS A 114 10.78 9.20 -5.31
N GLY A 115 9.69 9.25 -6.10
CA GLY A 115 8.33 9.19 -5.60
C GLY A 115 8.02 7.89 -4.86
N TRP A 116 8.39 6.74 -5.47
CA TRP A 116 8.24 5.43 -4.81
C TRP A 116 9.04 5.35 -3.51
N GLN A 117 10.32 5.76 -3.52
CA GLN A 117 11.16 5.73 -2.33
C GLN A 117 10.67 6.65 -1.21
N ALA A 118 10.10 7.81 -1.54
CA ALA A 118 9.55 8.74 -0.55
C ALA A 118 8.31 8.15 0.15
N ASN A 119 7.42 7.51 -0.61
CA ASN A 119 6.24 6.84 -0.05
C ASN A 119 6.64 5.66 0.83
N THR A 120 7.60 4.85 0.38
CA THR A 120 8.18 3.77 1.18
C THR A 120 8.77 4.29 2.49
N ALA A 121 9.53 5.39 2.46
CA ALA A 121 10.14 5.97 3.65
C ALA A 121 9.11 6.43 4.69
N LYS A 122 8.00 7.01 4.23
CA LYS A 122 6.90 7.44 5.10
C LYS A 122 6.23 6.26 5.80
N LEU A 123 5.99 5.17 5.09
CA LEU A 123 5.38 3.96 5.66
C LEU A 123 6.33 3.20 6.60
N GLU A 124 7.63 3.13 6.27
CA GLU A 124 8.67 2.61 7.17
C GLU A 124 8.74 3.44 8.46
N GLY A 125 8.77 4.77 8.33
CA GLY A 125 8.80 5.69 9.47
C GLY A 125 7.57 5.57 10.38
N ALA A 126 6.40 5.26 9.80
CA ALA A 126 5.16 5.00 10.54
C ALA A 126 5.15 3.64 11.27
N GLY A 127 6.14 2.78 11.03
CA GLY A 127 6.25 1.47 11.66
C GLY A 127 5.34 0.40 11.04
N ALA A 128 4.96 0.54 9.77
CA ALA A 128 4.30 -0.53 9.03
C ALA A 128 5.13 -1.82 9.09
N CYS A 129 4.47 -2.96 9.26
CA CYS A 129 5.15 -4.25 9.39
C CYS A 129 5.73 -4.77 8.06
N GLY A 130 5.35 -4.10 6.97
CA GLY A 130 5.65 -4.43 5.59
C GLY A 130 4.85 -3.51 4.68
N ILE A 131 5.32 -3.37 3.46
CA ILE A 131 4.78 -2.45 2.45
C ILE A 131 4.36 -3.26 1.24
N GLU A 132 3.13 -3.03 0.79
CA GLU A 132 2.61 -3.56 -0.46
C GLU A 132 2.72 -2.49 -1.54
N TYR A 133 3.29 -2.84 -2.68
CA TYR A 133 3.35 -1.96 -3.85
C TYR A 133 2.22 -2.29 -4.82
N SER A 134 1.29 -1.35 -4.97
CA SER A 134 0.21 -1.43 -5.94
C SER A 134 0.71 -1.05 -7.34
N LEU A 135 0.89 -2.06 -8.20
CA LEU A 135 1.36 -1.91 -9.58
C LEU A 135 0.21 -1.86 -10.60
N SER A 136 -0.96 -1.40 -10.16
CA SER A 136 -2.17 -1.26 -10.98
C SER A 136 -2.28 0.10 -11.68
N CYS A 137 -1.33 1.01 -11.46
CA CYS A 137 -1.34 2.32 -12.11
C CYS A 137 -1.26 2.17 -13.64
N PRO A 138 -2.08 2.93 -14.39
CA PRO A 138 -1.98 2.96 -15.84
C PRO A 138 -0.58 3.38 -16.27
N GLN A 139 0.00 2.65 -17.23
CA GLN A 139 1.20 3.10 -17.92
C GLN A 139 0.79 3.93 -19.13
N GLY A 140 1.38 5.13 -19.30
CA GLY A 140 1.11 6.02 -20.44
C GLY A 140 1.73 5.55 -21.77
N GLY A 141 1.83 4.23 -21.99
CA GLY A 141 2.46 3.61 -23.16
C GLY A 141 1.50 3.39 -24.33
N ASP A 142 2.00 2.82 -25.42
CA ASP A 142 1.24 2.52 -26.66
C ASP A 142 0.38 1.25 -26.57
N GLY A 143 0.23 0.66 -25.37
CA GLY A 143 -0.54 -0.56 -25.11
C GLY A 143 0.14 -1.87 -25.56
N THR A 144 1.30 -1.82 -26.23
CA THR A 144 1.98 -3.04 -26.74
C THR A 144 2.50 -3.96 -25.64
N LYS A 145 2.63 -3.44 -24.42
CA LYS A 145 3.05 -4.17 -23.22
C LYS A 145 1.99 -4.16 -22.10
N GLY A 146 0.72 -3.96 -22.48
CA GLY A 146 -0.41 -3.81 -21.58
C GLY A 146 -0.71 -2.36 -21.20
N ASP A 147 -1.71 -2.16 -20.36
CA ASP A 147 -2.22 -0.85 -19.96
C ASP A 147 -1.82 -0.46 -18.52
N ILE A 148 -1.29 -1.40 -17.73
CA ILE A 148 -0.84 -1.19 -16.35
C ILE A 148 0.55 -1.78 -16.10
N VAL A 149 1.28 -1.24 -15.11
CA VAL A 149 2.67 -1.64 -14.79
C VAL A 149 2.86 -3.15 -14.66
N SER A 150 1.95 -3.85 -13.98
CA SER A 150 2.06 -5.29 -13.71
C SER A 150 1.99 -6.17 -14.97
N GLN A 151 1.64 -5.61 -16.13
CA GLN A 151 1.60 -6.32 -17.41
C GLN A 151 2.94 -6.22 -18.18
N ASP A 152 3.83 -5.29 -17.81
CA ASP A 152 5.22 -5.24 -18.31
C ASP A 152 6.19 -5.70 -17.21
N ALA A 153 6.74 -6.91 -17.38
CA ALA A 153 7.67 -7.50 -16.44
C ALA A 153 8.97 -6.68 -16.27
N ALA A 154 9.45 -6.02 -17.33
CA ALA A 154 10.65 -5.20 -17.27
C ALA A 154 10.38 -3.92 -16.48
N LEU A 155 9.27 -3.24 -16.76
CA LEU A 155 8.84 -2.05 -16.02
C LEU A 155 8.57 -2.37 -14.55
N THR A 156 7.88 -3.48 -14.28
CA THR A 156 7.66 -3.98 -12.91
C THR A 156 8.98 -4.17 -12.17
N ALA A 157 9.97 -4.82 -12.80
CA ALA A 157 11.28 -5.00 -12.20
C ALA A 157 12.01 -3.67 -11.95
N THR A 158 11.92 -2.72 -12.88
CA THR A 158 12.50 -1.37 -12.71
C THR A 158 11.90 -0.64 -11.52
N ILE A 159 10.57 -0.60 -11.41
CA ILE A 159 9.87 0.07 -10.30
C ILE A 159 10.22 -0.59 -8.97
N VAL A 160 10.13 -1.91 -8.86
CA VAL A 160 10.41 -2.62 -7.61
C VAL A 160 11.87 -2.42 -7.19
N ARG A 161 12.82 -2.58 -8.11
CA ARG A 161 14.25 -2.34 -7.82
C ARG A 161 14.51 -0.90 -7.40
N GLY A 162 13.89 0.07 -8.08
CA GLY A 162 14.01 1.49 -7.74
C GLY A 162 13.48 1.80 -6.34
N ALA A 163 12.27 1.32 -6.04
CA ALA A 163 11.59 1.51 -4.76
C ALA A 163 12.35 0.90 -3.58
N THR A 164 12.98 -0.27 -3.77
CA THR A 164 13.74 -0.97 -2.72
C THR A 164 15.25 -0.68 -2.73
N ALA A 165 15.76 0.06 -3.70
CA ALA A 165 17.18 0.38 -3.75
C ALA A 165 17.61 1.21 -2.52
N PRO A 166 18.84 1.01 -2.00
CA PRO A 166 19.36 1.82 -0.90
C PRO A 166 19.21 3.31 -1.22
N ARG A 167 18.63 4.06 -0.28
CA ARG A 167 18.58 5.52 -0.37
C ARG A 167 19.98 6.03 -0.06
N GLY A 168 20.63 6.72 -1.00
CA GLY A 168 21.91 7.36 -0.74
C GLY A 168 21.78 8.33 0.44
N THR A 169 22.76 8.35 1.34
CA THR A 169 22.81 9.34 2.41
C THR A 169 22.98 10.71 1.77
N SER A 170 21.90 11.49 1.66
CA SER A 170 22.00 12.91 1.31
C SER A 170 22.85 13.57 2.39
N SER A 171 24.10 13.88 2.08
CA SER A 171 24.92 14.75 2.92
C SER A 171 24.16 16.07 3.06
N ARG A 172 23.79 16.41 4.30
CA ARG A 172 23.34 17.77 4.61
C ARG A 172 24.51 18.68 4.25
N LYS A 173 24.42 19.38 3.12
CA LYS A 173 25.26 20.55 2.89
C LYS A 173 24.85 21.59 3.91
N THR A 174 25.67 21.78 4.93
CA THR A 174 25.59 22.94 5.82
C THR A 174 25.74 24.18 4.94
N PRO A 175 24.79 25.14 4.94
CA PRO A 175 24.99 26.40 4.24
C PRO A 175 26.13 27.20 4.88
N PRO A 176 26.81 28.08 4.09
CA PRO A 176 27.97 28.85 4.52
C PRO A 176 27.66 29.83 5.65
#